data_AF-A0A1G3TH03-F1
#
_entry.id   AF-A0A1G3TH03-F1
#
_cell.length_a   1.000
_cell.length_b   1.000
_cell.length_c   1.000
_cell.angle_alpha   90.00
_cell.angle_beta   90.00
_cell.angle_gamma   90.00
#
_symmetry.space_group_name_H-M   'P 1'
#
loop_
_entity.id
_entity.type
_entity.pdbx_description
1 polymer ?
#
loop_
_entity_poly.entity_id
_entity_poly.type
_entity_poly.pdbx_seq_one_letter_code
_entity_poly.pdbx_strand_id
1 'polypeptide(L)'
;MKKSLSLFFIFAFISPFALNAISTFNGQLVYLKQCRVCHLSSKIFVTTHTADEWNKILDSEGTSLSNIHLNKDEAYVDSKEGIRKSSHTYFKSDEYKHKYGELKAYIIESAKNNEKN
;
A
#
# COMPACT_ATOMS: atom_id res chain seq x y z
N MET A 1 -3.91 36.52 44.22
CA MET A 1 -4.55 35.30 43.67
C MET A 1 -4.13 35.17 42.21
N LYS A 2 -3.30 34.19 41.88
CA LYS A 2 -2.70 34.02 40.55
C LYS A 2 -3.73 33.38 39.61
N LYS A 3 -4.11 34.10 38.55
CA LYS A 3 -4.94 33.55 37.47
C LYS A 3 -4.06 32.60 36.65
N SER A 4 -4.18 31.29 36.89
CA SER A 4 -3.65 30.27 35.99
C SER A 4 -4.60 30.18 34.80
N LEU A 5 -4.27 30.90 33.73
CA LEU A 5 -5.01 30.83 32.47
C LEU A 5 -4.56 29.54 31.78
N SER A 6 -5.49 28.58 31.73
CA SER A 6 -5.35 27.25 31.13
C SER A 6 -4.73 27.33 29.72
N LEU A 7 -3.55 26.73 29.57
CA LEU A 7 -2.74 26.72 28.34
C LEU A 7 -2.67 25.30 27.76
N PHE A 8 -3.80 24.58 27.71
CA PHE A 8 -3.86 23.15 27.37
C PHE A 8 -4.88 22.76 26.29
N PHE A 9 -5.21 23.64 25.35
CA PHE A 9 -6.16 23.30 24.25
C PHE A 9 -5.66 23.72 22.86
N ILE A 10 -4.43 23.35 22.48
CA ILE A 10 -3.91 23.61 21.10
C ILE A 10 -3.52 22.32 20.36
N PHE A 11 -3.53 21.14 21.00
CA PHE A 11 -2.96 19.93 20.37
C PHE A 11 -3.93 19.03 19.56
N ALA A 12 -5.19 19.42 19.34
CA ALA A 12 -6.22 18.52 18.82
C ALA A 12 -6.66 18.76 17.35
N PHE A 13 -5.84 19.42 16.52
CA PHE A 13 -6.10 19.60 15.08
C PHE A 13 -4.97 19.02 14.22
N ILE A 14 -4.56 17.78 14.49
CA ILE A 14 -3.86 17.01 13.46
C ILE A 14 -4.91 16.64 12.41
N SER A 15 -4.97 17.44 11.36
CA SER A 15 -5.91 17.29 10.25
C SER A 15 -5.85 15.87 9.67
N PRO A 16 -6.98 15.20 9.40
CA PRO A 16 -7.03 13.84 8.81
C PRO A 16 -6.24 13.73 7.50
N PHE A 17 -6.06 14.85 6.80
CA PHE A 17 -5.26 14.96 5.58
C PHE A 17 -3.79 14.60 5.80
N ALA A 18 -3.19 14.99 6.93
CA ALA A 18 -1.79 14.70 7.21
C ALA A 18 -1.54 13.20 7.41
N LEU A 19 -2.46 12.49 8.06
CA LEU A 19 -2.37 11.05 8.29
C LEU A 19 -2.47 10.26 6.98
N ASN A 20 -3.39 10.66 6.09
CA ASN A 20 -3.52 10.03 4.78
C ASN A 20 -2.28 10.23 3.91
N ALA A 21 -1.70 11.44 3.89
CA ALA A 21 -0.49 11.72 3.13
C ALA A 21 0.73 10.90 3.62
N ILE A 22 0.86 10.70 4.93
CA ILE A 22 1.92 9.85 5.49
C ILE A 22 1.71 8.39 5.10
N SER A 23 0.48 7.89 5.19
CA SER A 23 0.15 6.51 4.83
C SER A 23 0.41 6.21 3.35
N THR A 24 0.02 7.11 2.44
CA THR A 24 0.26 6.95 1.01
C THR A 24 1.74 7.05 0.66
N PHE A 25 2.50 7.95 1.30
CA PHE A 25 3.95 8.02 1.14
C PHE A 25 4.65 6.73 1.59
N ASN A 26 4.31 6.23 2.78
CA ASN A 26 4.87 4.95 3.26
C ASN A 26 4.50 3.79 2.33
N GLY A 27 3.25 3.76 1.85
CA GLY A 27 2.80 2.76 0.88
C GLY A 27 3.56 2.80 -0.43
N GLN A 28 3.93 3.99 -0.90
CA GLN A 28 4.80 4.15 -2.08
C GLN A 28 6.17 3.52 -1.85
N LEU A 29 6.77 3.72 -0.66
CA LEU A 29 8.05 3.11 -0.32
C LEU A 29 7.94 1.58 -0.27
N VAL A 30 6.84 1.05 0.26
CA VAL A 30 6.56 -0.40 0.24
C VAL A 30 6.48 -0.90 -1.21
N TYR A 31 5.75 -0.20 -2.08
CA TYR A 31 5.68 -0.58 -3.50
C TYR A 31 7.06 -0.62 -4.15
N LEU A 32 7.86 0.43 -3.96
CA LEU A 32 9.19 0.54 -4.58
C LEU A 32 10.14 -0.57 -4.11
N LYS A 33 10.05 -0.95 -2.83
CA LYS A 33 10.89 -2.00 -2.24
C LYS A 33 10.43 -3.41 -2.61
N GLN A 34 9.13 -3.69 -2.51
CA GLN A 34 8.59 -5.05 -2.54
C GLN A 34 7.89 -5.38 -3.84
N CYS A 35 7.04 -4.47 -4.35
CA CYS A 35 6.21 -4.74 -5.53
C CYS A 35 6.97 -4.53 -6.84
N ARG A 36 7.83 -3.51 -6.93
CA ARG A 36 8.58 -3.14 -8.14
C ARG A 36 9.56 -4.23 -8.63
N VAL A 37 9.91 -5.18 -7.76
CA VAL A 37 10.79 -6.31 -8.12
C VAL A 37 10.16 -7.19 -9.21
N CYS A 38 8.84 -7.34 -9.15
CA CYS A 38 8.05 -8.08 -10.13
C CYS A 38 7.31 -7.14 -11.07
N HIS A 39 6.66 -6.13 -10.50
CA HIS A 39 5.80 -5.20 -11.21
C HIS A 39 6.59 -3.99 -11.71
N LEU A 40 6.14 -3.37 -12.81
CA LEU A 40 6.82 -2.21 -13.40
C LEU A 40 6.65 -0.95 -12.53
N SER A 41 6.89 0.23 -13.12
CA SER A 41 6.62 1.53 -12.48
C SER A 41 5.23 1.55 -11.84
N SER A 42 5.15 2.08 -10.62
CA SER A 42 3.86 2.21 -9.92
C SER A 42 2.86 3.02 -10.74
N LYS A 43 3.32 4.05 -11.48
CA LYS A 43 2.48 4.85 -12.37
C LYS A 43 1.73 4.01 -13.41
N ILE A 44 2.40 3.00 -13.98
CA ILE A 44 1.79 2.09 -14.96
C ILE A 44 0.97 1.02 -14.25
N PHE A 45 1.47 0.51 -13.13
CA PHE A 45 0.79 -0.53 -12.38
C PHE A 45 -0.58 -0.09 -11.88
N VAL A 46 -0.69 1.11 -11.29
CA VAL A 46 -1.95 1.58 -10.71
C VAL A 46 -3.03 1.85 -11.77
N THR A 47 -2.69 1.98 -13.05
CA THR A 47 -3.65 2.14 -14.15
C THR A 47 -4.19 0.82 -14.70
N THR A 48 -3.69 -0.33 -14.21
CA THR A 48 -4.14 -1.65 -14.71
C THR A 48 -5.56 -2.00 -14.27
N HIS A 49 -6.06 -1.33 -13.23
CA HIS A 49 -7.40 -1.54 -12.67
C HIS A 49 -7.94 -0.20 -12.19
N THR A 50 -9.27 -0.08 -12.15
CA THR A 50 -9.97 1.02 -11.49
C THR A 50 -9.74 0.99 -9.98
N ALA A 51 -10.00 2.11 -9.30
CA ALA A 51 -9.91 2.20 -7.85
C ALA A 51 -10.85 1.20 -7.15
N ASP A 52 -12.00 0.90 -7.74
CA ASP A 52 -12.96 -0.08 -7.21
C ASP A 52 -12.51 -1.53 -7.41
N GLU A 53 -11.92 -1.84 -8.55
CA GLU A 53 -11.28 -3.15 -8.78
C GLU A 53 -10.07 -3.34 -7.86
N TRP A 54 -9.25 -2.30 -7.67
CA TRP A 54 -8.18 -2.32 -6.70
C TRP A 54 -8.68 -2.54 -5.29
N ASN A 55 -9.81 -1.95 -4.88
CA ASN A 55 -10.42 -2.21 -3.58
C ASN A 55 -10.84 -3.68 -3.39
N LYS A 56 -11.23 -4.37 -4.46
CA LYS A 56 -11.59 -5.80 -4.41
C LYS A 56 -10.35 -6.70 -4.34
N ILE A 57 -9.30 -6.36 -5.09
CA ILE A 57 -8.02 -7.10 -5.08
C ILE A 57 -7.29 -6.87 -3.74
N LEU A 58 -7.26 -5.62 -3.30
CA LEU A 58 -6.69 -5.18 -2.04
C LEU A 58 -7.78 -5.17 -0.98
N ASP A 59 -8.21 -6.37 -0.56
CA ASP A 59 -9.18 -6.54 0.54
C ASP A 59 -8.68 -5.90 1.86
N SER A 60 -9.42 -6.05 2.97
CA SER A 60 -9.02 -5.42 4.24
C SER A 60 -7.75 -6.02 4.86
N GLU A 61 -7.42 -7.27 4.55
CA GLU A 61 -6.39 -8.05 5.27
C GLU A 61 -5.17 -8.42 4.40
N GLY A 62 -5.21 -8.15 3.11
CA GLY A 62 -4.18 -8.52 2.13
C GLY A 62 -4.27 -9.96 1.67
N THR A 63 -5.29 -10.71 2.09
CA THR A 63 -5.39 -12.14 1.81
C THR A 63 -5.56 -12.40 0.32
N SER A 64 -6.44 -11.66 -0.35
CA SER A 64 -6.67 -11.78 -1.79
C SER A 64 -5.40 -11.50 -2.59
N LEU A 65 -4.71 -10.38 -2.32
CA LEU A 65 -3.45 -10.03 -2.99
C LEU A 65 -2.37 -11.09 -2.76
N SER A 66 -2.21 -11.57 -1.52
CA SER A 66 -1.27 -12.62 -1.17
C SER A 66 -1.59 -13.92 -1.91
N ASN A 67 -2.84 -14.35 -1.90
CA ASN A 67 -3.29 -15.56 -2.58
C ASN A 67 -3.04 -15.51 -4.08
N ILE A 68 -3.24 -14.37 -4.73
CA ILE A 68 -2.92 -14.19 -6.15
C ILE A 68 -1.44 -14.48 -6.42
N HIS A 69 -0.53 -14.10 -5.53
CA HIS A 69 0.91 -14.33 -5.71
C HIS A 69 1.36 -15.72 -5.22
N LEU A 70 0.68 -16.29 -4.23
CA LEU A 70 1.02 -17.58 -3.64
C LEU A 70 0.46 -18.77 -4.44
N ASN A 71 -0.72 -18.62 -5.06
CA ASN A 71 -1.49 -19.72 -5.65
C ASN A 71 -1.54 -19.72 -7.18
N LYS A 72 -0.87 -18.79 -7.85
CA LYS A 72 -0.85 -18.79 -9.32
C LYS A 72 0.33 -19.59 -9.88
N ASP A 73 0.00 -20.55 -10.72
CA ASP A 73 0.86 -21.11 -11.78
C ASP A 73 1.08 -20.07 -12.90
N GLU A 74 1.39 -18.82 -12.54
CA GLU A 74 1.57 -17.76 -13.53
C GLU A 74 2.86 -17.99 -14.31
N ALA A 75 2.74 -17.98 -15.64
CA ALA A 75 3.82 -18.08 -16.61
C ALA A 75 4.80 -16.90 -16.49
N TYR A 76 5.55 -16.85 -15.41
CA TYR A 76 6.68 -15.95 -15.26
C TYR A 76 7.87 -16.59 -15.95
N VAL A 77 8.33 -15.94 -17.01
CA VAL A 77 9.50 -16.27 -17.83
C VAL A 77 10.61 -16.92 -16.99
N ASP A 78 11.15 -18.05 -17.47
CA ASP A 78 12.09 -19.02 -16.85
C ASP A 78 13.31 -18.48 -16.08
N SER A 79 13.50 -17.16 -15.98
CA SER A 79 14.65 -16.50 -15.36
C SER A 79 14.46 -16.06 -13.89
N LYS A 80 13.34 -16.39 -13.20
CA LYS A 80 12.96 -15.70 -11.94
C LYS A 80 12.49 -16.54 -10.74
N GLU A 81 12.94 -17.78 -10.56
CA GLU A 81 12.62 -18.56 -9.34
C GLU A 81 13.04 -17.82 -8.04
N GLY A 82 14.17 -17.11 -8.06
CA GLY A 82 14.61 -16.30 -6.91
C GLY A 82 13.68 -15.13 -6.57
N ILE A 83 13.08 -14.50 -7.59
CA ILE A 83 12.15 -13.39 -7.42
C ILE A 83 10.78 -13.89 -6.95
N ARG A 84 10.34 -15.06 -7.43
CA ARG A 84 9.15 -15.74 -6.92
C ARG A 84 9.29 -16.07 -5.43
N LYS A 85 10.42 -16.66 -5.03
CA LYS A 85 10.73 -16.94 -3.62
C LYS A 85 10.76 -15.67 -2.77
N SER A 86 11.36 -14.59 -3.27
CA SER A 86 11.39 -13.30 -2.58
C SER A 86 9.98 -12.73 -2.34
N SER A 87 9.12 -12.78 -3.37
CA SER A 87 7.72 -12.35 -3.25
C SER A 87 6.93 -13.22 -2.28
N HIS A 88 7.07 -14.54 -2.35
CA HIS A 88 6.43 -15.49 -1.42
C HIS A 88 6.84 -15.25 0.03
N THR A 89 8.14 -15.02 0.26
CA THR A 89 8.67 -14.68 1.60
C THR A 89 8.06 -13.38 2.10
N TYR A 90 7.96 -12.35 1.26
CA TYR A 90 7.33 -11.09 1.64
C TYR A 90 5.86 -11.30 2.04
N PHE A 91 5.06 -11.95 1.21
CA PHE A 91 3.63 -12.16 1.46
C PHE A 91 3.32 -13.04 2.68
N LYS A 92 4.28 -13.85 3.13
CA LYS A 92 4.18 -14.64 4.38
C LYS A 92 4.73 -13.93 5.62
N SER A 93 5.36 -12.78 5.47
CA SER A 93 6.04 -12.07 6.55
C SER A 93 5.10 -11.21 7.40
N ASP A 94 5.51 -10.89 8.62
CA ASP A 94 4.82 -9.91 9.45
C ASP A 94 5.01 -8.47 8.93
N GLU A 95 6.08 -8.20 8.17
CA GLU A 95 6.27 -6.92 7.48
C GLU A 95 5.09 -6.66 6.54
N TYR A 96 4.65 -7.66 5.77
CA TYR A 96 3.48 -7.53 4.91
C TYR A 96 2.23 -7.18 5.70
N LYS A 97 1.91 -7.95 6.75
CA LYS A 97 0.72 -7.70 7.59
C LYS A 97 0.71 -6.28 8.17
N HIS A 98 1.87 -5.79 8.63
CA HIS A 98 1.98 -4.48 9.23
C HIS A 98 1.94 -3.33 8.20
N LYS A 99 2.50 -3.56 7.01
CA LYS A 99 2.64 -2.53 5.96
C LYS A 99 1.54 -2.54 4.91
N TYR A 100 0.67 -3.54 4.94
CA TYR A 100 -0.38 -3.71 3.95
C TYR A 100 -1.35 -2.53 3.88
N GLY A 101 -1.77 -1.99 5.03
CA GLY A 101 -2.67 -0.84 5.06
C GLY A 101 -2.10 0.38 4.34
N GLU A 102 -0.81 0.65 4.54
CA GLU A 102 -0.09 1.74 3.86
C GLU A 102 0.00 1.48 2.34
N LEU A 103 0.38 0.26 1.95
CA LEU A 103 0.44 -0.16 0.53
C LEU A 103 -0.92 -0.01 -0.16
N LYS A 104 -1.99 -0.44 0.50
CA LYS A 104 -3.37 -0.33 0.01
C LYS A 104 -3.77 1.13 -0.17
N ALA A 105 -3.52 1.97 0.83
CA ALA A 105 -3.81 3.40 0.77
C ALA A 105 -3.12 4.06 -0.43
N TYR A 106 -1.84 3.75 -0.65
CA TYR A 106 -1.08 4.25 -1.79
C TYR A 106 -1.68 3.85 -3.14
N ILE A 107 -1.96 2.55 -3.35
CA ILE A 107 -2.44 2.05 -4.65
C ILE A 107 -3.82 2.64 -4.97
N ILE A 108 -4.74 2.64 -4.01
CA ILE A 108 -6.10 3.15 -4.21
C ILE A 108 -6.09 4.65 -4.50
N GLU A 109 -5.34 5.43 -3.70
CA GLU A 109 -5.29 6.88 -3.90
C GLU A 109 -4.65 7.22 -5.25
N SER A 110 -3.62 6.47 -5.66
CA SER A 110 -2.99 6.62 -6.97
C SER A 110 -3.96 6.27 -8.12
N ALA A 111 -4.74 5.20 -7.99
CA ALA A 111 -5.75 4.81 -8.97
C ALA A 111 -6.85 5.89 -9.09
N LYS A 112 -7.41 6.36 -7.97
CA LYS A 112 -8.40 7.44 -7.94
C LYS A 112 -7.90 8.71 -8.61
N ASN A 113 -6.64 9.06 -8.38
CA ASN A 113 -6.06 10.26 -8.98
C ASN A 113 -5.81 10.11 -10.48
N ASN A 114 -5.52 8.89 -10.96
CA ASN A 114 -5.45 8.63 -12.40
C ASN A 114 -6.82 8.70 -13.08
N GLU A 115 -7.91 8.26 -12.43
CA GLU A 115 -9.26 8.32 -13.00
C GLU A 115 -9.81 9.74 -13.14
N LYS A 116 -9.27 10.70 -12.38
CA LYS A 116 -9.65 12.12 -12.45
C LYS A 116 -8.95 12.89 -13.57
N ASN A 117 -7.92 12.31 -14.19
CA ASN A 117 -7.10 12.92 -15.23
C ASN A 117 -7.42 12.33 -16.60
#